data_AF-A0A1M7P0J5-F1
#
_entry.id   AF-A0A1M7P0J5-F1
#
_cell.length_a   1.000
_cell.length_b   1.000
_cell.length_c   1.000
_cell.angle_alpha   90.00
_cell.angle_beta   90.00
_cell.angle_gamma   90.00
#
_symmetry.space_group_name_H-M   'P 1'
#
loop_
_entity.id
_entity.type
_entity.pdbx_description
1 polymer ?
#
loop_
_entity_poly.entity_id
_entity_poly.type
_entity_poly.pdbx_seq_one_letter_code
_entity_poly.pdbx_strand_id
1 'polypeptide(L)'
;MDFNKWAQDIYQVAYDSIRHCLENSRTGKWKEDFITAEILERLNKLPAYSLRQETGYKNVNLESFKFSGTPEYAFGDVAIVVKIEFEKGKSIEGVAYLEAKRIYHKEKHEQCSFDSIDWSRLEEYASSSHAHYVMLYDVDEDSEIKLICKTILTKHLLEIKRKKRDVYPYCENFHQLMCFRLFMGYGLDFDPQAVESAKGFGESNLFAKYLLTATVTHTHKPEMKLEPVMINRSVYESIVSPRLDLGSDPDPSGSIPRP
;
A
#
# COMPACT_ATOMS: atom_id res chain seq x y z
N MET A 1 15.09 13.81 -12.00
CA MET A 1 15.21 13.57 -10.55
C MET A 1 16.04 12.32 -10.31
N ASP A 2 16.79 12.22 -9.20
CA ASP A 2 17.46 10.97 -8.84
C ASP A 2 16.47 9.99 -8.18
N PHE A 3 16.66 8.69 -8.43
CA PHE A 3 15.83 7.61 -7.91
C PHE A 3 15.76 7.61 -6.37
N ASN A 4 16.88 7.89 -5.70
CA ASN A 4 16.92 7.96 -4.23
C ASN A 4 16.02 9.05 -3.68
N LYS A 5 15.98 10.21 -4.34
CA LYS A 5 15.11 11.31 -3.93
C LYS A 5 13.63 10.89 -4.05
N TRP A 6 13.28 10.16 -5.09
CA TRP A 6 11.90 9.69 -5.27
C TRP A 6 11.50 8.65 -4.22
N ALA A 7 12.39 7.71 -3.91
CA ALA A 7 12.18 6.78 -2.80
C ALA A 7 12.01 7.52 -1.45
N GLN A 8 12.74 8.62 -1.25
CA GLN A 8 12.55 9.50 -0.08
C GLN A 8 11.21 10.22 -0.08
N ASP A 9 10.72 10.70 -1.23
CA ASP A 9 9.39 11.31 -1.32
C ASP A 9 8.28 10.30 -0.94
N ILE A 10 8.38 9.04 -1.39
CA ILE A 10 7.43 7.97 -0.99
C ILE A 10 7.55 7.64 0.50
N TYR A 11 8.77 7.61 1.05
CA TYR A 11 8.98 7.45 2.49
C TYR A 11 8.30 8.59 3.27
N GLN A 12 8.49 9.84 2.83
CA GLN A 12 7.93 11.01 3.49
C GLN A 12 6.41 11.02 3.44
N VAL A 13 5.80 10.56 2.32
CA VAL A 13 4.36 10.37 2.23
C VAL A 13 3.86 9.43 3.33
N ALA A 14 4.44 8.23 3.44
CA ALA A 14 4.01 7.27 4.46
C ALA A 14 4.21 7.82 5.88
N TYR A 15 5.36 8.46 6.12
CA TYR A 15 5.70 9.07 7.40
C TYR A 15 4.71 10.17 7.81
N ASP A 16 4.42 11.12 6.92
CA ASP A 16 3.51 12.23 7.22
C ASP A 16 2.06 11.78 7.34
N SER A 17 1.64 10.75 6.60
CA SER A 17 0.30 10.15 6.74
C SER A 17 0.13 9.50 8.11
N ILE A 18 1.11 8.69 8.55
CA ILE A 18 1.09 8.06 9.87
C ILE A 18 1.11 9.13 10.96
N ARG A 19 1.95 10.16 10.82
CA ARG A 19 2.00 11.30 11.75
C ARG A 19 0.64 11.97 11.85
N HIS A 20 0.04 12.30 10.72
CA HIS A 20 -1.26 12.96 10.68
C HIS A 20 -2.34 12.13 11.39
N CYS A 21 -2.38 10.81 11.14
CA CYS A 21 -3.31 9.91 11.80
C CYS A 21 -3.04 9.78 13.31
N LEU A 22 -1.79 9.77 13.74
CA LEU A 22 -1.39 9.73 15.15
C LEU A 22 -1.81 11.00 15.89
N GLU A 23 -1.52 12.19 15.33
CA GLU A 23 -1.91 13.49 15.89
C GLU A 23 -3.44 13.63 16.01
N ASN A 24 -4.18 12.93 15.14
CA ASN A 24 -5.64 12.90 15.12
C ASN A 24 -6.21 11.59 15.69
N SER A 25 -5.43 10.85 16.47
CA SER A 25 -5.86 9.56 17.03
C SER A 25 -7.06 9.69 17.97
N ARG A 26 -7.17 10.81 18.70
CA ARG A 26 -8.32 11.15 19.57
C ARG A 26 -9.64 11.31 18.81
N THR A 27 -9.58 11.59 17.50
CA THR A 27 -10.77 11.63 16.63
C THR A 27 -10.97 10.32 15.88
N GLY A 28 -10.30 9.24 16.30
CA GLY A 28 -10.47 7.90 15.74
C GLY A 28 -9.69 7.64 14.45
N LYS A 29 -8.69 8.49 14.09
CA LYS A 29 -7.91 8.31 12.85
C LYS A 29 -6.79 7.27 12.93
N TRP A 30 -6.49 6.74 14.12
CA TRP A 30 -5.58 5.60 14.29
C TRP A 30 -6.29 4.27 13.97
N LYS A 31 -6.74 4.12 12.72
CA LYS A 31 -7.31 2.88 12.18
C LYS A 31 -6.67 2.59 10.82
N GLU A 32 -6.51 1.31 10.49
CA GLU A 32 -5.85 0.84 9.27
C GLU A 32 -6.40 1.51 8.01
N ASP A 33 -7.72 1.59 7.88
CA ASP A 33 -8.41 2.21 6.75
C ASP A 33 -8.05 3.69 6.55
N PHE A 34 -8.03 4.47 7.64
CA PHE A 34 -7.73 5.89 7.59
C PHE A 34 -6.26 6.13 7.22
N ILE A 35 -5.35 5.37 7.83
CA ILE A 35 -3.91 5.47 7.53
C ILE A 35 -3.66 5.10 6.06
N THR A 36 -4.25 4.01 5.59
CA THR A 36 -4.12 3.55 4.20
C THR A 36 -4.67 4.58 3.22
N ALA A 37 -5.87 5.12 3.46
CA ALA A 37 -6.47 6.12 2.60
C ALA A 37 -5.64 7.42 2.55
N GLU A 38 -5.12 7.88 3.69
CA GLU A 38 -4.26 9.08 3.77
C GLU A 38 -2.94 8.87 3.01
N ILE A 39 -2.32 7.68 3.09
CA ILE A 39 -1.13 7.34 2.31
C ILE A 39 -1.44 7.41 0.82
N LEU A 40 -2.51 6.74 0.37
CA LEU A 40 -2.88 6.66 -1.04
C LEU A 40 -3.27 8.02 -1.63
N GLU A 41 -4.03 8.84 -0.89
CA GLU A 41 -4.35 10.20 -1.36
C GLU A 41 -3.10 11.06 -1.51
N ARG A 42 -2.14 10.96 -0.58
CA ARG A 42 -0.88 11.71 -0.68
C ARG A 42 0.01 11.20 -1.80
N LEU A 43 0.07 9.89 -2.04
CA LEU A 43 0.75 9.32 -3.21
C LEU A 43 0.15 9.85 -4.52
N ASN A 44 -1.17 9.98 -4.59
CA ASN A 44 -1.89 10.53 -5.75
C ASN A 44 -1.59 12.02 -6.01
N LYS A 45 -1.04 12.76 -5.04
CA LYS A 45 -0.62 14.16 -5.17
C LYS A 45 0.84 14.31 -5.57
N LEU A 46 1.61 13.22 -5.60
CA LEU A 46 2.98 13.28 -6.10
C LEU A 46 2.97 13.57 -7.61
N PRO A 47 3.87 14.43 -8.10
CA PRO A 47 3.98 14.70 -9.52
C PRO A 47 4.44 13.44 -10.27
N ALA A 48 4.17 13.38 -11.57
CA ALA A 48 4.84 12.42 -12.43
C ALA A 48 6.35 12.68 -12.40
N TYR A 49 7.14 11.62 -12.17
CA TYR A 49 8.60 11.73 -12.10
C TYR A 49 9.25 11.23 -13.38
N SER A 50 10.29 11.94 -13.83
CA SER A 50 11.29 11.41 -14.77
C SER A 50 12.60 11.18 -14.01
N LEU A 51 12.92 9.91 -13.80
CA LEU A 51 14.07 9.45 -13.02
C LEU A 51 15.21 9.12 -13.97
N ARG A 52 16.36 9.77 -13.79
CA ARG A 52 17.54 9.46 -14.58
C ARG A 52 18.25 8.24 -13.97
N GLN A 53 18.56 7.26 -14.80
CA GLN A 53 19.36 6.08 -14.47
C GLN A 53 20.58 6.03 -15.40
N GLU A 54 21.58 5.20 -15.08
CA GLU A 54 22.76 5.03 -15.93
C GLU A 54 22.38 4.54 -17.34
N THR A 55 21.36 3.69 -17.43
CA THR A 55 20.90 3.06 -18.67
C THR A 55 19.78 3.84 -19.39
N GLY A 56 19.31 4.96 -18.84
CA GLY A 56 18.25 5.76 -19.47
C GLY A 56 17.40 6.56 -18.48
N TYR A 57 16.10 6.57 -18.72
CA TYR A 57 15.08 7.26 -17.95
C TYR A 57 13.96 6.30 -17.58
N LYS A 58 13.43 6.51 -16.39
CA LYS A 58 12.23 5.85 -15.89
C LYS A 58 11.21 6.90 -15.53
N ASN A 59 10.10 6.94 -16.27
CA ASN A 59 8.98 7.81 -15.92
C ASN A 59 7.97 7.05 -15.09
N VAL A 60 7.44 7.66 -14.04
CA VAL A 60 6.43 7.06 -13.15
C VAL A 60 5.29 8.04 -12.92
N ASN A 61 4.06 7.58 -13.13
CA ASN A 61 2.83 8.30 -12.78
C ASN A 61 1.97 7.40 -11.89
N LEU A 62 1.42 7.96 -10.80
CA LEU A 62 0.60 7.25 -9.84
C LEU A 62 -0.82 7.81 -9.85
N GLU A 63 -1.82 6.93 -9.78
CA GLU A 63 -3.20 7.32 -9.53
C GLU A 63 -3.85 6.39 -8.51
N SER A 64 -4.61 6.93 -7.57
CA SER A 64 -5.27 6.16 -6.51
C SER A 64 -6.79 6.29 -6.53
N PHE A 65 -7.46 5.19 -6.23
CA PHE A 65 -8.90 5.03 -6.32
C PHE A 65 -9.45 4.29 -5.10
N LYS A 66 -10.75 4.49 -4.86
CA LYS A 66 -11.53 3.80 -3.84
C LYS A 66 -12.67 3.05 -4.51
N PHE A 67 -12.94 1.83 -4.07
CA PHE A 67 -14.09 1.06 -4.51
C PHE A 67 -15.39 1.69 -3.96
N SER A 68 -16.40 1.86 -4.81
CA SER A 68 -17.66 2.52 -4.45
C SER A 68 -18.70 1.59 -3.82
N GLY A 69 -18.54 0.27 -3.98
CA GLY A 69 -19.43 -0.74 -3.41
C GLY A 69 -19.00 -1.23 -2.02
N THR A 70 -19.64 -2.30 -1.56
CA THR A 70 -19.17 -3.09 -0.40
C THR A 70 -18.19 -4.15 -0.90
N PRO A 71 -16.89 -4.04 -0.60
CA PRO A 71 -15.92 -5.02 -1.08
C PRO A 71 -16.12 -6.36 -0.39
N GLU A 72 -16.16 -7.45 -1.16
CA GLU A 72 -15.91 -8.78 -0.64
C GLU A 72 -14.38 -8.97 -0.68
N TYR A 73 -13.73 -8.87 0.49
CA TYR A 73 -12.27 -8.72 0.63
C TYR A 73 -11.45 -9.93 0.13
N ALA A 74 -11.42 -10.29 -1.15
CA ALA A 74 -10.74 -11.51 -1.59
C ALA A 74 -9.21 -11.42 -1.65
N PHE A 75 -8.67 -10.21 -1.69
CA PHE A 75 -7.26 -9.97 -1.98
C PHE A 75 -6.62 -8.93 -1.03
N GLY A 76 -7.24 -8.67 0.12
CA GLY A 76 -6.80 -7.66 1.08
C GLY A 76 -7.33 -6.24 0.81
N ASP A 77 -6.72 -5.26 1.45
CA ASP A 77 -7.18 -3.86 1.47
C ASP A 77 -6.85 -3.08 0.20
N VAL A 78 -5.67 -3.31 -0.39
CA VAL A 78 -5.16 -2.52 -1.53
C VAL A 78 -4.69 -3.42 -2.66
N ALA A 79 -5.15 -3.16 -3.87
CA ALA A 79 -4.53 -3.67 -5.09
C ALA A 79 -3.61 -2.60 -5.69
N ILE A 80 -2.42 -3.01 -6.14
CA ILE A 80 -1.43 -2.17 -6.81
C ILE A 80 -1.23 -2.71 -8.22
N VAL A 81 -1.79 -2.05 -9.22
CA VAL A 81 -1.62 -2.41 -10.63
C VAL A 81 -0.50 -1.59 -11.24
N VAL A 82 0.53 -2.25 -11.74
CA VAL A 82 1.68 -1.62 -12.38
C VAL A 82 1.67 -1.97 -13.86
N LYS A 83 1.54 -0.96 -14.71
CA LYS A 83 1.76 -1.07 -16.15
C LYS A 83 3.18 -0.65 -16.47
N ILE A 84 3.95 -1.56 -17.07
CA ILE A 84 5.33 -1.34 -17.46
C ILE A 84 5.39 -1.24 -18.98
N GLU A 85 5.76 -0.07 -19.48
CA GLU A 85 5.96 0.21 -20.90
C GLU A 85 7.44 0.11 -21.25
N PHE A 86 7.78 -0.81 -22.16
CA PHE A 86 9.14 -0.99 -22.67
C PHE A 86 9.37 -0.20 -23.95
N GLU A 87 8.39 -0.24 -24.85
CA GLU A 87 8.39 0.46 -26.12
C GLU A 87 6.95 0.82 -26.51
N LYS A 88 6.77 1.63 -27.55
CA LYS A 88 5.44 1.97 -28.05
C LYS A 88 4.67 0.68 -28.42
N GLY A 89 3.55 0.45 -27.74
CA GLY A 89 2.70 -0.73 -27.94
C GLY A 89 3.23 -2.02 -27.31
N LYS A 90 4.35 -1.99 -26.58
CA LYS A 90 4.88 -3.12 -25.83
C LYS A 90 4.84 -2.81 -24.34
N SER A 91 3.81 -3.32 -23.69
CA SER A 91 3.63 -3.19 -22.26
C SER A 91 3.20 -4.51 -21.63
N ILE A 92 3.45 -4.62 -20.33
CA ILE A 92 2.90 -5.66 -19.49
C ILE A 92 2.25 -5.01 -18.27
N GLU A 93 1.17 -5.60 -17.77
CA GLU A 93 0.53 -5.19 -16.52
C GLU A 93 0.69 -6.32 -15.51
N GLY A 94 1.01 -5.96 -14.28
CA GLY A 94 1.04 -6.90 -13.16
C GLY A 94 0.41 -6.27 -11.92
N VAL A 95 -0.02 -7.11 -10.97
CA VAL A 95 -0.69 -6.69 -9.75
C VAL A 95 0.04 -7.21 -8.51
N ALA A 96 0.10 -6.39 -7.46
CA ALA A 96 0.40 -6.83 -6.11
C ALA A 96 -0.72 -6.42 -5.16
N TYR A 97 -0.81 -7.11 -4.04
CA TYR A 97 -1.87 -6.91 -3.06
C TYR A 97 -1.31 -6.63 -1.67
N LEU A 98 -1.94 -5.74 -0.91
CA LEU A 98 -1.55 -5.38 0.45
C LEU A 98 -2.73 -5.57 1.41
N GLU A 99 -2.46 -6.23 2.54
CA GLU A 99 -3.31 -6.21 3.73
C GLU A 99 -2.68 -5.29 4.78
N ALA A 100 -3.43 -4.30 5.26
CA ALA A 100 -2.95 -3.32 6.23
C ALA A 100 -3.24 -3.78 7.67
N LYS A 101 -2.25 -3.62 8.56
CA LYS A 101 -2.37 -3.91 9.99
C LYS A 101 -1.67 -2.86 10.82
N ARG A 102 -2.35 -2.33 11.84
CA ARG A 102 -1.73 -1.40 12.80
C ARG A 102 -1.30 -2.13 14.06
N ILE A 103 -0.33 -1.56 14.77
CA ILE A 103 -0.01 -2.02 16.10
C ILE A 103 -1.10 -1.59 17.10
N TYR A 104 -1.31 -2.44 18.10
CA TYR A 104 -2.10 -2.17 19.29
C TYR A 104 -1.14 -1.97 20.47
N HIS A 105 -1.17 -0.78 21.05
CA HIS A 105 -0.33 -0.47 22.21
C HIS A 105 -0.93 -1.07 23.48
N LYS A 106 -0.06 -1.57 24.34
CA LYS A 106 -0.38 -2.13 25.65
C LYS A 106 0.46 -1.43 26.72
N GLU A 107 0.18 -1.75 27.99
CA GLU A 107 0.88 -1.14 29.13
C GLU A 107 2.40 -1.29 29.05
N LYS A 108 2.87 -2.43 28.54
CA LYS A 108 4.29 -2.70 28.35
C LYS A 108 4.65 -2.76 26.87
N HIS A 109 5.76 -2.12 26.53
CA HIS A 109 6.24 -1.98 25.14
C HIS A 109 6.41 -3.33 24.42
N GLU A 110 6.90 -4.35 25.12
CA GLU A 110 7.12 -5.71 24.60
C GLU A 110 5.82 -6.50 24.36
N GLN A 111 4.69 -5.97 24.82
CA GLN A 111 3.37 -6.56 24.63
C GLN A 111 2.63 -5.98 23.42
N CYS A 112 3.08 -4.85 22.88
CA CYS A 112 2.52 -4.24 21.68
C CYS A 112 2.56 -5.23 20.50
N SER A 113 1.45 -5.36 19.79
CA SER A 113 1.28 -6.36 18.74
C SER A 113 0.26 -5.97 17.69
N PHE A 114 0.39 -6.55 16.50
CA PHE A 114 -0.55 -6.46 15.38
C PHE A 114 -1.71 -7.43 15.60
N ASP A 115 -2.52 -7.17 16.64
CA ASP A 115 -3.57 -8.10 17.11
C ASP A 115 -4.65 -8.36 16.06
N SER A 116 -4.87 -7.42 15.13
CA SER A 116 -5.82 -7.55 14.01
C SER A 116 -5.38 -8.50 12.88
N ILE A 117 -4.19 -9.11 12.97
CA ILE A 117 -3.77 -10.14 12.01
C ILE A 117 -4.68 -11.37 12.14
N ASP A 118 -5.36 -11.74 11.06
CA ASP A 118 -6.09 -13.01 10.93
C ASP A 118 -5.25 -13.98 10.08
N TRP A 119 -4.79 -15.07 10.71
CA TRP A 119 -3.94 -16.05 10.04
C TRP A 119 -4.66 -16.84 8.95
N SER A 120 -5.93 -17.21 9.17
CA SER A 120 -6.72 -17.96 8.19
C SER A 120 -6.92 -17.10 6.95
N ARG A 121 -7.24 -15.82 7.16
CA ARG A 121 -7.43 -14.89 6.06
C ARG A 121 -6.15 -14.65 5.25
N LEU A 122 -5.00 -14.53 5.92
CA LEU A 122 -3.72 -14.42 5.23
C LEU A 122 -3.37 -15.67 4.40
N GLU A 123 -3.77 -16.87 4.83
CA GLU A 123 -3.60 -18.11 4.06
C GLU A 123 -4.44 -18.11 2.77
N GLU A 124 -5.68 -17.63 2.86
CA GLU A 124 -6.54 -17.43 1.69
C GLU A 124 -5.90 -16.43 0.71
N TYR A 125 -5.47 -15.26 1.18
CA TYR A 125 -4.84 -14.25 0.35
C TYR A 125 -3.56 -14.73 -0.34
N ALA A 126 -2.68 -15.42 0.40
CA ALA A 126 -1.44 -15.97 -0.13
C ALA A 126 -1.65 -17.12 -1.13
N SER A 127 -2.84 -17.74 -1.10
CA SER A 127 -3.25 -18.77 -2.06
C SER A 127 -3.83 -18.15 -3.34
N SER A 128 -4.53 -17.01 -3.21
CA SER A 128 -5.08 -16.26 -4.33
C SER A 128 -4.01 -15.58 -5.20
N SER A 129 -2.94 -15.07 -4.59
CA SER A 129 -1.80 -14.53 -5.35
C SER A 129 -0.48 -14.70 -4.59
N HIS A 130 0.57 -14.98 -5.35
CA HIS A 130 1.93 -15.01 -4.83
C HIS A 130 2.49 -13.61 -4.53
N ALA A 131 1.87 -12.56 -5.07
CA ALA A 131 2.26 -11.16 -4.92
C ALA A 131 1.48 -10.44 -3.80
N HIS A 132 1.18 -11.16 -2.69
CA HIS A 132 0.46 -10.61 -1.55
C HIS A 132 1.42 -10.26 -0.39
N TYR A 133 1.30 -9.06 0.15
CA TYR A 133 2.13 -8.54 1.25
C TYR A 133 1.25 -8.04 2.40
N VAL A 134 1.83 -7.99 3.60
CA VAL A 134 1.22 -7.32 4.75
C VAL A 134 1.96 -6.02 5.01
N MET A 135 1.22 -4.93 5.12
CA MET A 135 1.71 -3.59 5.44
C MET A 135 1.42 -3.30 6.92
N LEU A 136 2.48 -3.01 7.67
CA LEU A 136 2.49 -2.86 9.12
C LEU A 136 2.71 -1.40 9.50
N TYR A 137 1.74 -0.81 10.18
CA TYR A 137 1.81 0.54 10.75
C TYR A 137 2.15 0.49 12.23
N ASP A 138 3.20 1.18 12.65
CA ASP A 138 3.62 1.25 14.04
C ASP A 138 4.09 2.66 14.42
N VAL A 139 3.98 2.97 15.70
CA VAL A 139 4.57 4.12 16.39
C VAL A 139 5.37 3.56 17.55
N ASP A 140 6.69 3.63 17.44
CA ASP A 140 7.58 3.19 18.52
C ASP A 140 7.99 4.40 19.38
N GLU A 141 7.61 4.38 20.66
CA GLU A 141 7.78 5.48 21.62
C GLU A 141 8.89 5.21 22.66
N ASP A 142 9.72 4.16 22.50
CA ASP A 142 10.65 3.72 23.56
C ASP A 142 11.72 4.76 23.96
N SER A 143 12.04 5.71 23.07
CA SER A 143 13.03 6.75 23.35
C SER A 143 12.79 8.02 22.54
N GLU A 144 12.43 7.84 21.27
CA GLU A 144 12.01 8.88 20.33
C GLU A 144 10.85 8.32 19.52
N ILE A 145 9.85 9.15 19.21
CA ILE A 145 8.71 8.72 18.38
C ILE A 145 9.21 8.35 16.98
N LYS A 146 9.19 7.06 16.68
CA LYS A 146 9.50 6.50 15.37
C LYS A 146 8.21 6.06 14.69
N LEU A 147 7.92 6.68 13.55
CA LEU A 147 6.78 6.29 12.71
C LEU A 147 7.26 5.25 11.70
N ILE A 148 6.59 4.10 11.69
CA ILE A 148 7.04 2.92 10.97
C ILE A 148 5.96 2.48 9.98
N CYS A 149 6.36 2.35 8.72
CA CYS A 149 5.58 1.71 7.66
C CYS A 149 6.44 0.61 7.04
N LYS A 150 6.21 -0.63 7.47
CA LYS A 150 6.97 -1.81 7.05
C LYS A 150 6.11 -2.75 6.25
N THR A 151 6.73 -3.53 5.38
CA THR A 151 6.04 -4.54 4.57
C THR A 151 6.75 -5.87 4.67
N ILE A 152 5.98 -6.96 4.59
CA ILE A 152 6.51 -8.33 4.56
C ILE A 152 5.69 -9.15 3.58
N LEU A 153 6.35 -10.05 2.84
CA LEU A 153 5.64 -11.01 2.00
C LEU A 153 4.76 -11.90 2.88
N THR A 154 3.50 -12.08 2.51
CA THR A 154 2.52 -12.75 3.37
C THR A 154 2.90 -14.19 3.67
N LYS A 155 3.47 -14.89 2.68
CA LYS A 155 4.02 -16.24 2.87
C LYS A 155 5.14 -16.29 3.91
N HIS A 156 5.99 -15.25 3.99
CA HIS A 156 7.02 -15.19 5.02
C HIS A 156 6.41 -14.95 6.41
N LEU A 157 5.41 -14.06 6.51
CA LEU A 157 4.73 -13.80 7.77
C LEU A 157 3.98 -15.04 8.28
N LEU A 158 3.36 -15.80 7.36
CA LEU A 158 2.72 -17.08 7.63
C LEU A 158 3.70 -18.13 8.12
N GLU A 159 4.94 -18.14 7.62
CA GLU A 159 5.96 -19.09 8.07
C GLU A 159 6.45 -18.75 9.48
N ILE A 160 6.80 -17.49 9.73
CA ILE A 160 7.38 -17.09 11.04
C ILE A 160 6.33 -16.96 12.15
N LYS A 161 5.04 -16.81 11.81
CA LYS A 161 3.90 -16.65 12.72
C LYS A 161 4.12 -15.63 13.86
N ARG A 162 4.74 -14.49 13.55
CA ARG A 162 5.01 -13.40 14.51
C ARG A 162 4.01 -12.25 14.36
N LYS A 163 3.52 -11.70 15.48
CA LYS A 163 2.64 -10.52 15.52
C LYS A 163 3.20 -9.35 16.33
N LYS A 164 4.42 -9.44 16.85
CA LYS A 164 5.06 -8.38 17.64
C LYS A 164 6.13 -7.68 16.81
N ARG A 165 6.80 -6.68 17.40
CA ARG A 165 7.93 -5.96 16.78
C ARG A 165 9.12 -6.85 16.42
N ASP A 166 9.19 -8.06 16.97
CA ASP A 166 10.15 -9.11 16.59
C ASP A 166 9.96 -9.66 15.17
N VAL A 167 8.92 -9.20 14.45
CA VAL A 167 8.72 -9.39 13.01
C VAL A 167 9.62 -8.50 12.15
N TYR A 168 10.06 -7.34 12.65
CA TYR A 168 10.74 -6.32 11.85
C TYR A 168 12.04 -6.74 11.17
N PRO A 169 12.86 -7.65 11.72
CA PRO A 169 14.04 -8.15 11.01
C PRO A 169 13.73 -8.84 9.68
N TYR A 170 12.48 -9.27 9.46
CA TYR A 170 12.02 -9.95 8.24
C TYR A 170 11.24 -9.02 7.29
N CYS A 171 11.10 -7.75 7.65
CA CYS A 171 10.36 -6.76 6.88
C CYS A 171 11.30 -5.87 6.07
N GLU A 172 10.77 -5.35 4.95
CA GLU A 172 11.34 -4.20 4.26
C GLU A 172 10.54 -2.94 4.58
N ASN A 173 11.06 -1.74 4.26
CA ASN A 173 10.27 -0.52 4.41
C ASN A 173 9.30 -0.38 3.21
N PHE A 174 8.12 0.20 3.43
CA PHE A 174 7.10 0.35 2.37
C PHE A 174 7.64 1.02 1.09
N HIS A 175 8.38 2.12 1.22
CA HIS A 175 8.98 2.79 0.07
C HIS A 175 9.97 1.91 -0.70
N GLN A 176 10.61 0.95 -0.03
CA GLN A 176 11.53 0.02 -0.67
C GLN A 176 10.78 -1.01 -1.51
N LEU A 177 9.70 -1.60 -0.98
CA LEU A 177 8.81 -2.48 -1.72
C LEU A 177 8.32 -1.79 -3.00
N MET A 178 7.80 -0.56 -2.85
CA MET A 178 7.26 0.22 -3.96
C MET A 178 8.32 0.50 -5.03
N CYS A 179 9.40 1.19 -4.65
CA CYS A 179 10.38 1.69 -5.61
C CYS A 179 11.26 0.59 -6.19
N PHE A 180 11.81 -0.29 -5.36
CA PHE A 180 12.84 -1.24 -5.79
C PHE A 180 12.27 -2.58 -6.26
N ARG A 181 11.00 -2.89 -5.96
CA ARG A 181 10.36 -4.14 -6.39
C ARG A 181 9.21 -3.88 -7.35
N LEU A 182 8.09 -3.35 -6.87
CA LEU A 182 6.84 -3.29 -7.63
C LEU A 182 6.97 -2.41 -8.88
N PHE A 183 7.52 -1.20 -8.74
CA PHE A 183 7.73 -0.28 -9.87
C PHE A 183 8.88 -0.69 -10.80
N MET A 184 9.64 -1.72 -10.43
CA MET A 184 10.61 -2.37 -11.31
C MET A 184 10.04 -3.61 -12.01
N GLY A 185 8.79 -4.00 -11.70
CA GLY A 185 8.16 -5.20 -12.21
C GLY A 185 8.47 -6.47 -11.44
N TYR A 186 9.15 -6.37 -10.30
CA TYR A 186 9.45 -7.53 -9.45
C TYR A 186 8.37 -7.74 -8.40
N GLY A 187 8.04 -9.00 -8.13
CA GLY A 187 7.08 -9.36 -7.08
C GLY A 187 5.64 -8.96 -7.40
N LEU A 188 5.31 -8.87 -8.70
CA LEU A 188 3.96 -8.71 -9.24
C LEU A 188 3.45 -10.05 -9.75
N ASP A 189 2.14 -10.22 -9.70
CA ASP A 189 1.39 -11.26 -10.38
C ASP A 189 0.98 -10.78 -11.78
N PHE A 190 1.38 -11.52 -12.80
CA PHE A 190 1.14 -11.19 -14.20
C PHE A 190 -0.02 -12.00 -14.79
N ASP A 191 -0.75 -12.76 -13.97
CA ASP A 191 -1.94 -13.46 -14.42
C ASP A 191 -2.99 -12.45 -14.93
N PRO A 192 -3.44 -12.54 -16.19
CA PRO A 192 -4.37 -11.58 -16.77
C PRO A 192 -5.70 -11.48 -16.01
N GLN A 193 -6.19 -12.60 -15.44
CA GLN A 193 -7.44 -12.61 -14.69
C GLN A 193 -7.28 -11.86 -13.36
N ALA A 194 -6.17 -12.06 -12.66
CA ALA A 194 -5.86 -11.30 -11.45
C ALA A 194 -5.78 -9.79 -11.72
N VAL A 195 -5.11 -9.39 -12.82
CA VAL A 195 -4.99 -7.98 -13.21
C VAL A 195 -6.35 -7.37 -13.58
N GLU A 196 -7.15 -8.04 -14.42
CA GLU A 196 -8.50 -7.54 -14.79
C GLU A 196 -9.44 -7.46 -13.59
N SER A 197 -9.38 -8.45 -12.69
CA SER A 197 -10.14 -8.43 -11.44
C SER A 197 -9.75 -7.23 -10.58
N ALA A 198 -8.45 -6.97 -10.39
CA ALA A 198 -7.97 -5.83 -9.62
C ALA A 198 -8.41 -4.47 -10.21
N LYS A 199 -8.43 -4.35 -11.54
CA LYS A 199 -8.88 -3.15 -12.28
C LYS A 199 -10.41 -2.96 -12.26
N GLY A 200 -11.16 -3.92 -11.73
CA GLY A 200 -12.61 -3.84 -11.59
C GLY A 200 -13.40 -4.38 -12.78
N PHE A 201 -12.77 -5.11 -13.71
CA PHE A 201 -13.43 -5.70 -14.88
C PHE A 201 -13.88 -7.16 -14.67
N GLY A 202 -13.63 -7.73 -13.49
CA GLY A 202 -14.08 -9.08 -13.14
C GLY A 202 -15.60 -9.18 -12.91
N GLU A 203 -16.14 -10.39 -13.07
CA GLU A 203 -17.57 -10.68 -12.90
C GLU A 203 -18.02 -10.80 -11.42
N SER A 204 -17.07 -10.78 -10.48
CA SER A 204 -17.31 -10.95 -9.05
C SER A 204 -17.14 -9.64 -8.27
N ASN A 205 -17.86 -9.45 -7.16
CA ASN A 205 -17.68 -8.32 -6.22
C ASN A 205 -16.40 -8.42 -5.34
N LEU A 206 -15.46 -9.28 -5.75
CA LEU A 206 -14.23 -9.59 -5.05
C LEU A 206 -13.16 -8.55 -5.35
N PHE A 207 -13.39 -7.31 -4.94
CA PHE A 207 -12.50 -6.19 -5.22
C PHE A 207 -11.73 -5.75 -3.98
N ALA A 208 -10.51 -5.26 -4.19
CA ALA A 208 -9.79 -4.55 -3.15
C ALA A 208 -10.50 -3.23 -2.85
N LYS A 209 -10.50 -2.83 -1.57
CA LYS A 209 -11.13 -1.59 -1.12
C LYS A 209 -10.50 -0.36 -1.77
N TYR A 210 -9.19 -0.41 -1.98
CA TYR A 210 -8.43 0.62 -2.65
C TYR A 210 -7.66 0.06 -3.84
N LEU A 211 -7.47 0.90 -4.86
CA LEU A 211 -6.66 0.59 -6.03
C LEU A 211 -5.63 1.70 -6.23
N LEU A 212 -4.36 1.34 -6.22
CA LEU A 212 -3.26 2.18 -6.69
C LEU A 212 -2.83 1.70 -8.06
N THR A 213 -2.73 2.60 -9.02
CA THR A 213 -2.17 2.32 -10.32
C THR A 213 -0.85 3.05 -10.49
N ALA A 214 0.09 2.40 -11.18
CA ALA A 214 1.37 3.00 -11.55
C ALA A 214 1.65 2.71 -13.03
N THR A 215 1.88 3.77 -13.81
CA THR A 215 2.42 3.62 -15.17
C THR A 215 3.90 3.93 -15.14
N VAL A 216 4.72 2.96 -15.53
CA VAL A 216 6.18 3.02 -15.50
C VAL A 216 6.74 2.81 -16.89
N THR A 217 7.70 3.63 -17.31
CA THR A 217 8.44 3.42 -18.58
C THR A 217 9.88 3.03 -18.32
N HIS A 218 10.45 2.25 -19.24
CA HIS A 218 11.90 2.06 -19.37
C HIS A 218 12.32 2.58 -20.74
N THR A 219 12.92 3.76 -20.79
CA THR A 219 13.22 4.44 -22.07
C THR A 219 14.57 5.13 -22.03
N HIS A 220 15.24 5.26 -23.18
CA HIS A 220 16.44 6.09 -23.29
C HIS A 220 16.12 7.59 -23.46
N LYS A 221 14.84 7.96 -23.57
CA LYS A 221 14.38 9.34 -23.76
C LYS A 221 13.76 9.91 -22.47
N PRO A 222 14.03 11.18 -22.13
CA PRO A 222 13.56 11.79 -20.89
C PRO A 222 12.03 11.93 -20.82
N GLU A 223 11.37 12.07 -21.97
CA GLU A 223 9.94 12.34 -22.04
C GLU A 223 9.23 11.28 -22.88
N MET A 224 8.34 10.55 -22.22
CA MET A 224 7.37 9.67 -22.84
C MET A 224 6.01 9.99 -22.23
N LYS A 225 5.02 10.25 -23.07
CA LYS A 225 3.64 10.39 -22.62
C LYS A 225 3.21 9.04 -22.04
N LEU A 226 2.96 9.02 -20.73
CA LEU A 226 2.47 7.84 -20.03
C LEU A 226 0.98 7.69 -20.35
N GLU A 227 0.60 6.54 -20.89
CA GLU A 227 -0.80 6.20 -21.06
C GLU A 227 -1.30 5.52 -19.77
N PRO A 228 -2.25 6.13 -19.03
CA PRO A 228 -2.74 5.59 -17.76
C PRO A 228 -3.19 4.15 -17.83
N VAL A 229 -3.19 3.48 -16.67
CA VAL A 229 -3.82 2.17 -16.52
C VAL A 229 -5.33 2.33 -16.72
N MET A 230 -5.90 1.51 -17.60
CA MET A 230 -7.34 1.49 -17.79
C MET A 230 -8.01 0.81 -16.60
N ILE A 231 -8.94 1.50 -15.94
CA ILE A 231 -9.68 0.96 -14.79
C ILE A 231 -11.18 1.06 -15.01
N ASN A 232 -11.95 0.20 -14.35
CA ASN A 232 -13.40 0.28 -14.38
C ASN A 232 -13.91 1.42 -13.48
N ARG A 233 -14.15 2.58 -14.10
CA ARG A 233 -14.66 3.78 -13.43
C ARG A 233 -16.12 3.68 -12.96
N SER A 234 -16.86 2.61 -13.32
CA SER A 234 -18.19 2.39 -12.75
C SER A 234 -18.15 1.88 -11.32
N VAL A 235 -17.03 1.26 -10.91
CA VAL A 235 -16.85 0.69 -9.57
C VAL A 235 -15.73 1.35 -8.76
N TYR A 236 -14.83 2.08 -9.42
CA TYR A 236 -13.76 2.85 -8.76
C TYR A 236 -13.93 4.35 -8.97
N GLU A 237 -13.93 5.09 -7.86
CA GLU A 237 -13.89 6.55 -7.82
C GLU A 237 -12.51 7.05 -7.40
N SER A 238 -12.16 8.29 -7.76
CA SER A 238 -10.92 8.91 -7.32
C SER A 238 -10.88 8.98 -5.79
N ILE A 239 -9.74 8.60 -5.20
CA ILE A 239 -9.62 8.62 -3.75
C ILE A 239 -9.69 10.06 -3.23
N VAL A 240 -10.54 10.27 -2.23
CA VAL A 240 -10.54 11.44 -1.35
C VAL A 240 -10.52 10.87 0.06
N SER A 241 -9.64 11.34 0.94
CA SER A 241 -9.61 10.83 2.31
C SER A 241 -10.99 10.94 2.95
N PRO A 242 -11.40 9.93 3.73
CA PRO A 242 -12.71 9.96 4.35
C PRO A 242 -12.84 11.23 5.20
N ARG A 243 -13.95 11.96 5.01
CA ARG A 243 -14.28 13.10 5.88
C ARG A 243 -14.57 12.58 7.29
N LEU A 244 -14.34 13.43 8.29
CA LEU A 244 -14.71 13.15 9.67
C LEU A 244 -16.22 12.87 9.74
N ASP A 245 -16.61 11.60 9.79
CA ASP A 245 -17.86 11.25 10.42
C ASP A 245 -17.59 11.28 11.92
N LEU A 246 -18.17 12.27 12.61
CA LEU A 246 -18.27 12.32 14.07
C LEU A 246 -19.22 11.21 14.55
N GLY A 247 -18.95 9.97 14.15
CA GLY A 247 -19.61 8.76 14.58
C GLY A 247 -18.92 8.25 15.84
N SER A 248 -19.68 8.17 16.92
CA SER A 248 -19.26 7.71 18.24
C SER A 248 -19.08 6.19 18.24
N ASP A 249 -17.98 5.71 17.68
CA ASP A 249 -17.52 4.34 17.95
C ASP A 249 -16.32 4.38 18.92
N PRO A 250 -16.50 4.00 20.19
CA PRO A 250 -15.39 3.83 21.10
C PRO A 250 -14.50 2.67 20.62
N ASP A 251 -13.22 2.93 20.42
CA ASP A 251 -12.21 1.92 20.07
C ASP A 251 -12.20 0.82 21.15
N PRO A 252 -12.54 -0.45 20.83
CA PRO A 252 -12.52 -1.50 21.82
C PRO A 252 -11.08 -1.91 22.10
N SER A 253 -10.61 -1.60 23.31
CA SER A 253 -9.53 -2.28 24.05
C SER A 253 -8.04 -2.04 23.67
N GLY A 254 -7.71 -1.10 22.79
CA GLY A 254 -6.31 -0.65 22.59
C GLY A 254 -6.06 0.73 23.21
N SER A 255 -4.99 0.91 23.98
CA SER A 255 -4.59 2.27 24.38
C SER A 255 -4.13 3.05 23.15
N ILE A 256 -4.64 4.26 22.95
CA ILE A 256 -4.20 5.16 21.89
C ILE A 256 -2.75 5.60 22.18
N PRO A 257 -1.81 5.49 21.23
CA PRO A 257 -0.45 6.03 21.39
C PRO A 257 -0.47 7.52 21.76
N ARG A 258 0.47 7.96 22.59
CA ARG A 258 0.48 9.37 23.05
C ARG A 258 1.17 10.22 21.97
N PRO A 259 0.55 11.34 21.53
CA PRO A 259 1.19 12.25 20.59
C PRO A 259 2.42 12.94 21.20
#